data_AF-A0A6A5WYC8-F1
#
_entry.id   AF-A0A6A5WYC8-F1
#
_cell.length_a   1.000
_cell.length_b   1.000
_cell.length_c   1.000
_cell.angle_alpha   90.00
_cell.angle_beta   90.00
_cell.angle_gamma   90.00
#
_symmetry.space_group_name_H-M   'P 1'
#
loop_
_entity.id
_entity.type
_entity.pdbx_description
1 polymer ?
#
loop_
_entity_poly.entity_id
_entity_poly.type
_entity_poly.pdbx_seq_one_letter_code
_entity_poly.pdbx_strand_id
1 'polypeptide(L)'
;MKFKDHYYHNHGERRKECLELTEDLVQFRQEVVTYDPEGDEENVQRRNSLLDRLQRDLDFLAKTDEDARAEDIRFTDATGRRFDLSWDICKTWKGMGEMIKQAFLYGPEPFMPHVHAEHYDLVGPDGMVISAQDWETTIRP
;
A
#
# COMPACT_ATOMS: atom_id res chain seq x y z
N MET A 1 -3.93 32.31 -1.52
CA MET A 1 -4.36 31.35 -0.48
C MET A 1 -3.43 30.16 -0.58
N LYS A 2 -2.40 30.06 0.28
CA LYS A 2 -1.41 28.97 0.22
C LYS A 2 -1.93 27.83 1.09
N PHE A 3 -2.27 26.70 0.45
CA PHE A 3 -2.59 25.48 1.17
C PHE A 3 -1.30 24.87 1.72
N LYS A 4 -1.38 24.40 2.96
CA LYS A 4 -0.28 23.78 3.71
C LYS A 4 0.02 22.42 3.09
N ASP A 5 1.10 22.32 2.32
CA ASP A 5 1.72 21.05 1.93
C ASP A 5 2.68 20.58 3.03
N HIS A 6 2.11 20.21 4.18
CA HIS A 6 2.84 19.43 5.17
C HIS A 6 1.92 18.30 5.64
N TYR A 7 2.53 17.12 5.80
CA TYR A 7 1.95 15.82 6.12
C TYR A 7 1.58 14.97 4.89
N TYR A 8 2.11 13.75 4.84
CA TYR A 8 2.12 12.73 3.75
C TYR A 8 3.34 12.74 2.80
N HIS A 9 4.57 12.63 3.32
CA HIS A 9 5.82 12.53 2.52
C HIS A 9 6.69 11.34 2.96
N ASN A 10 6.20 10.09 2.88
CA ASN A 10 7.14 8.96 2.98
C ASN A 10 6.61 7.67 2.35
N HIS A 11 5.42 7.19 2.71
CA HIS A 11 4.88 5.95 2.12
C HIS A 11 4.35 6.14 0.69
N GLY A 12 3.74 7.29 0.40
CA GLY A 12 3.33 7.64 -0.97
C GLY A 12 4.51 7.74 -1.93
N GLU A 13 5.68 8.15 -1.44
CA GLU A 13 6.91 8.22 -2.23
C GLU A 13 7.52 6.83 -2.44
N ARG A 14 7.63 5.99 -1.40
CA ARG A 14 8.06 4.58 -1.55
C ARG A 14 7.21 3.80 -2.54
N ARG A 15 5.87 3.95 -2.47
CA ARG A 15 4.97 3.31 -3.45
C ARG A 15 5.10 3.89 -4.86
N LYS A 16 5.29 5.21 -4.99
CA LYS A 16 5.51 5.85 -6.30
C LYS A 16 6.84 5.41 -6.93
N GLU A 17 7.92 5.41 -6.15
CA GLU A 17 9.23 4.92 -6.56
C GLU A 17 9.16 3.44 -6.96
N CYS A 18 8.45 2.62 -6.18
CA CYS A 18 8.18 1.22 -6.53
C CYS A 18 7.41 1.09 -7.86
N LEU A 19 6.40 1.93 -8.10
CA LEU A 19 5.63 1.92 -9.36
C LEU A 19 6.49 2.35 -10.56
N GLU A 20 7.26 3.43 -10.42
CA GLU A 20 8.18 3.93 -11.45
C GLU A 20 9.25 2.87 -11.80
N LEU A 21 9.85 2.24 -10.79
CA LEU A 21 10.77 1.10 -10.99
C LEU A 21 10.09 -0.09 -11.67
N THR A 22 8.80 -0.33 -11.39
CA THR A 22 8.06 -1.43 -12.03
C THR A 22 7.89 -1.17 -13.53
N GLU A 23 7.58 0.07 -13.92
CA GLU A 23 7.45 0.47 -15.33
C GLU A 23 8.79 0.33 -16.07
N ASP A 24 9.88 0.84 -15.47
CA ASP A 24 11.24 0.72 -16.01
C ASP A 24 11.66 -0.75 -16.18
N LEU A 25 11.36 -1.61 -15.22
CA LEU A 25 11.67 -3.04 -15.30
C LEU A 25 10.81 -3.78 -16.33
N VAL A 26 9.55 -3.39 -16.53
CA VAL A 26 8.71 -3.97 -17.59
C VAL A 26 9.31 -3.67 -18.96
N GLN A 27 9.76 -2.44 -19.17
CA GLN A 27 10.42 -2.03 -20.41
C GLN A 27 11.77 -2.75 -20.59
N PHE A 28 12.61 -2.80 -19.56
CA PHE A 28 13.88 -3.51 -19.57
C PHE A 28 13.69 -5.03 -19.81
N ARG A 29 12.68 -5.66 -19.19
CA ARG A 29 12.36 -7.08 -19.43
C ARG A 29 11.98 -7.33 -20.89
N GLN A 30 11.16 -6.46 -21.48
CA GLN A 30 10.78 -6.59 -22.89
C GLN A 30 12.02 -6.52 -23.80
N GLU A 31 12.95 -5.61 -23.53
CA GLU A 31 14.21 -5.51 -24.29
C GLU A 31 15.08 -6.76 -24.14
N VAL A 32 15.23 -7.32 -22.93
CA VAL A 32 16.06 -8.52 -22.68
C VAL A 32 15.43 -9.79 -23.27
N VAL A 33 14.11 -9.92 -23.23
CA VAL A 33 13.38 -11.10 -23.73
C VAL A 33 13.30 -11.12 -25.26
N THR A 34 13.18 -9.94 -25.88
CA THR A 34 13.12 -9.82 -27.35
C THR A 34 14.50 -9.84 -28.00
N TYR A 35 15.56 -9.71 -27.20
CA TYR A 35 16.94 -9.82 -27.65
C TYR A 35 17.28 -11.27 -28.03
N ASP A 36 17.45 -11.53 -29.32
CA ASP A 36 18.00 -12.77 -29.87
C ASP A 36 19.52 -12.66 -29.93
N PRO A 37 20.27 -13.34 -29.04
CA PRO A 37 21.72 -13.35 -29.09
C PRO A 37 22.14 -14.23 -30.27
N GLU A 38 22.42 -13.62 -31.43
CA GLU A 38 23.05 -14.34 -32.55
C GLU A 38 24.33 -15.04 -32.07
N GLY A 39 24.25 -16.36 -31.82
CA GLY A 39 25.30 -17.39 -31.79
C GLY A 39 26.59 -17.20 -30.96
N ASP A 40 26.86 -16.00 -30.44
CA ASP A 40 28.10 -15.62 -29.79
C ASP A 40 27.96 -15.82 -28.28
N GLU A 41 28.87 -16.62 -27.71
CA GLU A 41 28.95 -16.87 -26.26
C GLU A 41 28.97 -15.56 -25.47
N GLU A 42 29.58 -14.49 -25.98
CA GLU A 42 29.61 -13.17 -25.34
C GLU A 42 28.21 -12.54 -25.25
N ASN A 43 27.39 -12.67 -26.28
CA ASN A 43 26.00 -12.17 -26.28
C ASN A 43 25.09 -13.00 -25.37
N VAL A 44 25.29 -14.31 -25.32
CA VAL A 44 24.58 -15.20 -24.38
C VAL A 44 24.96 -14.85 -22.93
N GLN A 45 26.25 -14.65 -22.67
CA GLN A 45 26.77 -14.23 -21.36
C GLN A 45 26.18 -12.88 -20.94
N ARG A 46 26.13 -11.92 -21.86
CA ARG A 46 25.53 -10.61 -21.63
C ARG A 46 24.04 -10.72 -21.30
N ARG A 47 23.26 -11.48 -22.07
CA ARG A 47 21.84 -11.72 -21.79
C ARG A 47 21.63 -12.34 -20.40
N ASN A 48 22.41 -13.35 -20.04
CA ASN A 48 22.31 -13.99 -18.73
C ASN A 48 22.60 -13.00 -17.59
N SER A 49 23.63 -12.13 -17.75
CA SER A 49 23.91 -11.08 -16.76
C SER A 49 22.78 -10.07 -16.61
N LEU A 50 22.04 -9.77 -17.69
CA LEU A 50 20.88 -8.89 -17.66
C LEU A 50 19.69 -9.56 -16.97
N LEU A 51 19.48 -10.87 -17.18
CA LEU A 51 18.46 -11.64 -16.47
C LEU A 51 18.77 -11.72 -14.96
N ASP A 52 20.02 -11.93 -14.57
CA ASP A 52 20.43 -11.92 -13.16
C ASP A 52 20.25 -10.55 -12.51
N ARG A 53 20.40 -9.46 -13.27
CA ARG A 53 20.08 -8.11 -12.78
C ARG A 53 18.58 -7.93 -12.62
N LEU A 54 17.80 -8.30 -13.64
CA LEU A 54 16.33 -8.22 -13.59
C LEU A 54 15.78 -9.01 -12.40
N GLN A 55 16.28 -10.22 -12.14
CA GLN A 55 15.82 -11.02 -11.01
C GLN A 55 16.09 -10.34 -9.67
N ARG A 56 17.28 -9.74 -9.49
CA ARG A 56 17.61 -9.00 -8.26
C ARG A 56 16.71 -7.80 -8.05
N ASP A 57 16.42 -7.07 -9.11
CA ASP A 57 15.54 -5.90 -9.05
C ASP A 57 14.09 -6.33 -8.73
N LEU A 58 13.62 -7.43 -9.32
CA LEU A 58 12.33 -8.04 -8.99
C LEU A 58 12.26 -8.49 -7.53
N ASP A 59 13.30 -9.14 -7.01
CA ASP A 59 13.38 -9.57 -5.61
C ASP A 59 13.39 -8.36 -4.66
N PHE A 60 14.08 -7.27 -5.04
CA PHE A 60 14.09 -6.02 -4.30
C PHE A 60 12.71 -5.36 -4.25
N LEU A 61 12.00 -5.32 -5.38
CA LEU A 61 10.63 -4.80 -5.42
C LEU A 61 9.66 -5.65 -4.59
N ALA A 62 9.73 -6.97 -4.72
CA ALA A 62 8.92 -7.89 -3.93
C ALA A 62 9.17 -7.68 -2.43
N LYS A 63 10.44 -7.55 -2.03
CA LYS A 63 10.81 -7.27 -0.65
C LYS A 63 10.29 -5.91 -0.17
N THR A 64 10.35 -4.89 -1.02
CA THR A 64 9.86 -3.54 -0.70
C THR A 64 8.33 -3.53 -0.55
N ASP A 65 7.59 -4.26 -1.38
CA ASP A 65 6.14 -4.44 -1.23
C ASP A 65 5.79 -5.21 0.04
N GLU A 66 6.52 -6.29 0.35
CA GLU A 66 6.34 -7.04 1.60
C GLU A 66 6.56 -6.16 2.84
N ASP A 67 7.65 -5.37 2.87
CA ASP A 67 7.95 -4.48 3.98
C ASP A 67 6.90 -3.36 4.11
N ALA A 68 6.41 -2.83 2.98
CA ALA A 68 5.32 -1.85 2.99
C ALA A 68 4.02 -2.46 3.55
N ARG A 69 3.68 -3.69 3.18
CA ARG A 69 2.47 -4.39 3.66
C ARG A 69 2.60 -4.86 5.10
N ALA A 70 3.83 -5.08 5.59
CA ALA A 70 4.09 -5.31 7.01
C ALA A 70 3.80 -4.07 7.88
N GLU A 71 3.71 -2.88 7.26
CA GLU A 71 3.27 -1.65 7.91
C GLU A 71 1.76 -1.38 7.72
N ASP A 72 0.96 -2.31 7.18
CA ASP A 72 -0.49 -2.11 6.97
C ASP A 72 -1.34 -2.67 8.12
N ILE A 73 -2.42 -1.97 8.47
CA ILE A 73 -3.48 -2.46 9.37
C ILE A 73 -4.58 -3.15 8.58
N ARG A 74 -4.94 -4.35 9.00
CA ARG A 74 -6.14 -5.03 8.48
C ARG A 74 -7.41 -4.51 9.16
N PHE A 75 -8.28 -3.90 8.38
CA PHE A 75 -9.59 -3.42 8.81
C PHE A 75 -10.70 -4.26 8.19
N THR A 76 -11.72 -4.62 8.99
CA THR A 76 -12.95 -5.25 8.51
C THR A 76 -14.13 -4.40 8.93
N ASP A 77 -15.00 -4.04 7.98
CA ASP A 77 -16.19 -3.25 8.29
C ASP A 77 -17.38 -4.12 8.73
N ALA A 78 -18.47 -3.45 9.13
CA ALA A 78 -19.70 -4.13 9.57
C ALA A 78 -20.38 -4.99 8.49
N THR A 79 -20.02 -4.82 7.21
CA THR A 79 -20.53 -5.63 6.08
C THR A 79 -19.61 -6.81 5.73
N GLY A 80 -18.48 -6.96 6.44
CA GLY A 80 -17.49 -8.01 6.21
C GLY A 80 -16.48 -7.69 5.11
N ARG A 81 -16.45 -6.47 4.57
CA ARG A 81 -15.43 -6.05 3.60
C ARG A 81 -14.10 -5.89 4.33
N ARG A 82 -13.03 -6.40 3.74
CA ARG A 82 -11.67 -6.33 4.27
C ARG A 82 -10.85 -5.31 3.50
N PHE A 83 -10.09 -4.52 4.25
CA PHE A 83 -9.19 -3.50 3.73
C PHE A 83 -7.83 -3.67 4.40
N ASP A 84 -6.76 -3.57 3.61
CA ASP A 84 -5.41 -3.39 4.13
C ASP A 84 -5.10 -1.89 4.03
N LEU A 85 -5.00 -1.24 5.19
CA LEU A 85 -4.87 0.22 5.33
C LEU A 85 -3.45 0.56 5.74
N SER A 86 -2.76 1.40 4.96
CA SER A 86 -1.41 1.86 5.32
C SER A 86 -1.38 2.58 6.66
N TRP A 87 -0.44 2.19 7.53
CA TRP A 87 -0.24 2.78 8.85
C TRP A 87 -0.16 4.30 8.80
N ASP A 88 0.50 4.88 7.80
CA ASP A 88 0.62 6.34 7.70
C ASP A 88 -0.73 7.06 7.61
N ILE A 89 -1.75 6.39 7.10
CA ILE A 89 -3.10 6.91 6.95
C ILE A 89 -3.93 6.60 8.20
N CYS A 90 -3.84 5.40 8.76
CA CYS A 90 -4.70 4.97 9.85
C CYS A 90 -4.10 5.14 11.26
N LYS A 91 -2.83 5.55 11.41
CA LYS A 91 -2.16 5.75 12.71
C LYS A 91 -2.78 6.81 13.62
N THR A 92 -3.70 7.63 13.10
CA THR A 92 -4.45 8.62 13.89
C THR A 92 -5.93 8.35 13.80
N TRP A 93 -6.69 8.68 14.85
CA TRP A 93 -8.14 8.49 14.87
C TRP A 93 -8.80 9.22 13.71
N LYS A 94 -8.35 10.46 13.45
CA LYS A 94 -8.83 11.28 12.35
C LYS A 94 -8.61 10.60 10.99
N GLY A 95 -7.41 10.12 10.73
CA GLY A 95 -7.09 9.47 9.46
C GLY A 95 -7.88 8.17 9.26
N MET A 96 -8.05 7.38 10.33
CA MET A 96 -8.93 6.21 10.31
C MET A 96 -10.39 6.59 10.02
N GLY A 97 -10.92 7.60 10.70
CA GLY A 97 -12.29 8.08 10.50
C GLY A 97 -12.55 8.62 9.09
N GLU A 98 -11.56 9.28 8.48
CA GLU A 98 -11.62 9.69 7.08
C GLU A 98 -11.70 8.47 6.14
N MET A 99 -10.89 7.43 6.37
CA MET A 99 -10.93 6.19 5.58
C MET A 99 -12.27 5.47 5.71
N ILE A 100 -12.83 5.38 6.91
CA ILE A 100 -14.14 4.79 7.14
C ILE A 100 -15.20 5.57 6.35
N LYS A 101 -15.22 6.91 6.44
CA LYS A 101 -16.17 7.73 5.67
C LYS A 101 -16.05 7.47 4.17
N GLN A 102 -14.83 7.38 3.64
CA GLN A 102 -14.60 7.04 2.22
C GLN A 102 -15.14 5.65 1.85
N ALA A 103 -14.97 4.64 2.72
CA ALA A 103 -15.46 3.28 2.48
C ALA A 103 -16.99 3.18 2.42
N PHE A 104 -17.70 4.14 3.00
CA PHE A 104 -19.17 4.20 3.06
C PHE A 104 -19.78 5.27 2.13
N LEU A 105 -19.01 5.95 1.28
CA LEU A 105 -19.51 6.96 0.33
C LEU A 105 -20.57 6.41 -0.64
N TYR A 106 -20.40 5.17 -1.10
CA TYR A 106 -21.32 4.49 -2.02
C TYR A 106 -22.03 3.29 -1.36
N GLY A 107 -22.02 3.23 -0.02
CA GLY A 107 -22.60 2.14 0.75
C GLY A 107 -24.14 2.20 0.80
N PRO A 108 -24.79 1.16 1.37
CA PRO A 108 -26.23 1.16 1.57
C PRO A 108 -26.69 2.39 2.39
N GLU A 109 -27.71 3.09 1.90
CA GLU A 109 -28.24 4.33 2.49
C GLU A 109 -28.51 4.33 4.01
N PRO A 110 -28.92 3.24 4.69
CA PRO A 110 -29.20 3.33 6.13
C PRO A 110 -27.96 3.55 7.00
N PHE A 111 -26.75 3.15 6.57
CA PHE A 111 -25.55 3.27 7.42
C PHE A 111 -24.79 4.59 7.24
N MET A 112 -24.88 5.17 6.04
CA MET A 112 -24.07 6.33 5.66
C MET A 112 -24.26 7.55 6.61
N PRO A 113 -25.47 7.98 7.00
CA PRO A 113 -25.63 9.12 7.91
C PRO A 113 -24.99 8.90 9.28
N HIS A 114 -25.06 7.67 9.79
CA HIS A 114 -24.47 7.29 11.07
C HIS A 114 -22.95 7.26 10.99
N VAL A 115 -22.38 6.71 9.92
CA VAL A 115 -20.94 6.71 9.68
C VAL A 115 -20.38 8.13 9.55
N HIS A 116 -21.09 9.01 8.83
CA HIS A 116 -20.68 10.42 8.69
C HIS A 116 -20.74 11.19 10.01
N ALA A 117 -21.68 10.83 10.90
CA ALA A 117 -21.79 11.37 12.24
C ALA A 117 -20.85 10.71 13.27
N GLU A 118 -19.96 9.81 12.84
CA GLU A 118 -19.03 9.07 13.70
C GLU A 118 -19.73 8.19 14.75
N HIS A 119 -20.93 7.70 14.44
CA HIS A 119 -21.70 6.77 15.27
C HIS A 119 -21.33 5.32 14.99
N TYR A 120 -20.08 4.95 15.29
CA TYR A 120 -19.56 3.59 15.18
C TYR A 120 -18.52 3.31 16.25
N ASP A 121 -18.40 2.04 16.62
CA ASP A 121 -17.33 1.55 17.49
C ASP A 121 -16.28 0.83 16.64
N LEU A 122 -15.00 1.06 16.95
CA LEU A 122 -13.91 0.24 16.43
C LEU A 122 -13.55 -0.81 17.46
N VAL A 123 -13.38 -2.05 17.01
CA VAL A 123 -13.11 -3.19 17.88
C VAL A 123 -11.73 -3.72 17.57
N GLY A 124 -10.91 -3.89 18.61
CA GLY A 124 -9.57 -4.46 18.51
C GLY A 124 -9.58 -5.97 18.29
N PRO A 125 -8.41 -6.58 18.01
CA PRO A 125 -8.28 -8.03 17.86
C PRO A 125 -8.68 -8.83 19.11
N ASP A 126 -8.64 -8.19 20.28
CA ASP A 126 -9.07 -8.74 21.56
C ASP A 126 -10.59 -8.67 21.78
N GLY A 127 -11.34 -8.09 20.84
CA GLY A 127 -12.79 -7.91 20.93
C GLY A 127 -13.22 -6.70 21.75
N MET A 128 -12.29 -5.84 22.19
CA MET A 128 -12.59 -4.66 23.00
C MET A 128 -12.82 -3.43 22.12
N VAL A 129 -13.75 -2.57 22.53
CA VAL A 129 -13.97 -1.28 21.86
C VAL A 129 -12.79 -0.36 22.13
N ILE A 130 -12.22 0.21 21.06
CA ILE A 130 -11.13 1.17 21.11
C ILE A 130 -11.72 2.57 21.07
N SER A 131 -11.39 3.39 22.06
CA SER A 131 -11.83 4.79 22.10
C SER A 131 -11.01 5.65 21.14
N ALA A 132 -11.60 6.76 20.69
CA ALA A 132 -10.87 7.76 19.89
C ALA A 132 -9.64 8.35 20.62
N GLN A 133 -9.63 8.36 21.96
CA GLN A 133 -8.51 8.88 22.76
C GLN A 133 -7.37 7.87 22.91
N ASP A 134 -7.70 6.58 22.90
CA ASP A 134 -6.74 5.49 23.09
C ASP A 134 -6.26 4.91 21.75
N TRP A 135 -6.79 5.40 20.63
CA TRP A 135 -6.49 4.88 19.30
C TRP A 135 -4.99 4.82 19.03
N GLU A 136 -4.31 5.97 19.08
CA GLU A 136 -2.89 6.11 18.75
C GLU A 136 -1.96 5.24 19.62
N THR A 137 -2.40 4.84 20.82
CA THR A 137 -1.61 3.99 21.73
C THR A 137 -1.95 2.51 21.60
N THR A 138 -3.17 2.20 21.15
CA THR A 138 -3.70 0.83 21.05
C THR A 138 -3.34 0.18 19.72
N ILE A 139 -3.48 0.91 18.61
CA ILE A 139 -3.24 0.33 17.28
C ILE A 139 -1.76 0.24 16.94
N ARG A 140 -1.41 -0.79 16.18
CA ARG A 140 -0.07 -1.02 15.61
C ARG A 140 -0.25 -1.69 14.24
N PRO A 141 0.74 -1.55 13.34
CA PRO A 141 0.83 -2.40 12.16
C PRO A 141 0.87 -3.90 12.54
#